data_AF-A0A6A3ZUF4-F1
#
_entry.id   AF-A0A6A3ZUF4-F1
#
_cell.length_a   1.000
_cell.length_b   1.000
_cell.length_c   1.000
_cell.angle_alpha   90.00
_cell.angle_beta   90.00
_cell.angle_gamma   90.00
#
_symmetry.space_group_name_H-M   'P 1'
#
loop_
_entity.id
_entity.type
_entity.pdbx_description
1 polymer ?
#
loop_
_entity_poly.entity_id
_entity_poly.type
_entity_poly.pdbx_seq_one_letter_code
_entity_poly.pdbx_strand_id
1 'polypeptide(L)'
;MPWGSGLLTGAQRVLKTAFQLCGQVPKELFDEEKLHKPLQEILAPDFDLENWNDLFTCLIHGLGAARDDFIADLCDYMASLDDLGSLVNATYLDSIRNGDTDPGELELYSASKLHNWNIKVKTVNTDGKVVSTFVYTVEIPDKIVEVVRSGSFFAVKVDGYLV
;
A
#
# COMPACT_ATOMS: atom_id res chain seq x y z
N MET A 1 -22.98 19.59 17.42
CA MET A 1 -23.83 18.83 16.47
C MET A 1 -23.17 17.48 16.28
N PRO A 2 -23.79 16.35 16.66
CA PRO A 2 -23.20 15.04 16.42
C PRO A 2 -23.50 14.59 14.98
N TRP A 3 -22.54 13.88 14.40
CA TRP A 3 -22.34 13.65 12.97
C TRP A 3 -23.48 12.91 12.25
N GLY A 4 -23.58 13.19 10.95
CA GLY A 4 -24.37 12.43 9.99
C GLY A 4 -23.88 10.98 9.94
N SER A 5 -24.75 10.08 10.36
CA SER A 5 -24.61 8.63 10.30
C SER A 5 -24.75 8.12 8.87
N GLY A 6 -23.77 8.42 8.01
CA GLY A 6 -23.54 7.61 6.81
C GLY A 6 -22.90 6.29 7.26
N LEU A 7 -23.52 5.15 6.94
CA LEU A 7 -22.86 3.86 7.15
C LEU A 7 -21.64 3.81 6.23
N LEU A 8 -20.45 3.82 6.82
CA LEU A 8 -19.22 3.52 6.09
C LEU A 8 -19.35 2.11 5.50
N THR A 9 -18.95 1.95 4.24
CA THR A 9 -18.83 0.63 3.61
C THR A 9 -17.79 -0.22 4.35
N GLY A 10 -17.80 -1.53 4.12
CA GLY A 10 -16.78 -2.43 4.68
C GLY A 10 -15.35 -2.00 4.31
N ALA A 11 -15.15 -1.55 3.07
CA ALA A 11 -13.91 -1.02 2.54
C ALA A 11 -13.44 0.26 3.25
N GLN A 12 -14.36 1.22 3.48
CA GLN A 12 -14.02 2.47 4.17
C GLN A 12 -13.62 2.25 5.63
N ARG A 13 -14.26 1.28 6.32
CA ARG A 13 -13.83 0.88 7.66
C ARG A 13 -12.42 0.32 7.67
N VAL A 14 -12.08 -0.48 6.66
CA VAL A 14 -10.76 -1.07 6.48
C VAL A 14 -9.69 0.01 6.24
N LEU A 15 -9.94 0.97 5.35
CA LEU A 15 -8.99 2.06 5.07
C LEU A 15 -8.81 3.01 6.26
N LYS A 16 -9.90 3.39 6.92
CA LYS A 16 -9.85 4.20 8.15
C LYS A 16 -8.98 3.55 9.23
N THR A 17 -9.09 2.23 9.37
CA THR A 17 -8.24 1.44 10.25
C THR A 17 -6.79 1.42 9.79
N ALA A 18 -6.55 1.22 8.49
CA ALA A 18 -5.20 1.18 7.93
C ALA A 18 -4.48 2.52 8.16
N PHE A 19 -5.18 3.64 7.93
CA PHE A 19 -4.68 4.99 8.22
C PHE A 19 -4.39 5.21 9.70
N GLN A 20 -5.24 4.75 10.61
CA GLN A 20 -4.97 4.79 12.06
C GLN A 20 -3.66 4.06 12.43
N LEU A 21 -3.36 2.94 11.79
CA LEU A 21 -2.21 2.11 12.13
C LEU A 21 -0.91 2.59 11.50
N CYS A 22 -0.97 3.17 10.31
CA CYS A 22 0.13 3.94 9.72
C CYS A 22 0.41 5.21 10.56
N GLY A 23 -0.64 5.83 11.11
CA GLY A 23 -0.57 7.06 11.90
C GLY A 23 -0.33 6.88 13.40
N GLN A 24 0.32 5.80 13.89
CA GLN A 24 0.57 5.60 15.33
C GLN A 24 1.42 6.72 15.97
N VAL A 25 0.74 7.82 16.30
CA VAL A 25 1.03 8.78 17.35
C VAL A 25 0.12 8.36 18.53
N PRO A 26 0.58 8.46 19.80
CA PRO A 26 -0.16 7.97 20.97
C PRO A 26 -1.63 8.43 21.04
N LYS A 27 -2.56 7.49 20.91
CA LYS A 27 -3.99 7.52 21.32
C LYS A 27 -4.79 8.81 21.09
N GLU A 28 -4.43 9.67 20.14
CA GLU A 28 -5.36 10.67 19.66
C GLU A 28 -6.39 10.01 18.74
N LEU A 29 -7.64 10.44 18.85
CA LEU A 29 -8.71 9.98 17.97
C LEU A 29 -8.36 10.37 16.54
N PHE A 30 -8.49 9.43 15.61
CA PHE A 30 -8.31 9.68 14.18
C PHE A 30 -9.23 10.81 13.73
N ASP A 31 -8.61 11.89 13.29
CA ASP A 31 -9.27 13.14 12.92
C ASP A 31 -9.21 13.28 11.40
N GLU A 32 -10.29 12.88 10.73
CA GLU A 32 -10.43 12.90 9.27
C GLU A 32 -10.25 14.30 8.70
N GLU A 33 -10.67 15.34 9.43
CA GLU A 33 -10.58 16.73 8.99
C GLU A 33 -9.13 17.24 8.92
N LYS A 34 -8.21 16.56 9.62
CA LYS A 34 -6.77 16.86 9.61
C LYS A 34 -6.00 16.06 8.57
N LEU A 35 -6.65 15.10 7.90
CA LEU A 35 -6.01 14.38 6.80
C LEU A 35 -5.69 15.34 5.66
N HIS A 36 -4.65 15.02 4.90
CA HIS A 36 -4.40 15.73 3.65
C HIS A 36 -5.58 15.51 2.70
N LYS A 37 -5.90 16.51 1.87
CA LYS A 37 -7.12 16.52 1.05
C LYS A 37 -7.36 15.25 0.21
N PRO A 38 -6.35 14.64 -0.44
CA PRO A 38 -6.52 13.37 -1.17
C PRO A 38 -6.97 12.21 -0.28
N LEU A 39 -6.52 12.18 0.98
CA LEU A 39 -6.91 11.15 1.93
C LEU A 39 -8.33 11.35 2.48
N GLN A 40 -8.78 12.60 2.57
CA GLN A 40 -10.18 12.91 2.86
C GLN A 40 -11.09 12.44 1.74
N GLU A 41 -10.65 12.61 0.49
CA GLU A 41 -11.38 12.18 -0.70
C GLU A 41 -11.54 10.65 -0.76
N ILE A 42 -10.54 9.86 -0.33
CA ILE A 42 -10.66 8.39 -0.25
C ILE A 42 -11.75 7.93 0.73
N LEU A 43 -11.93 8.68 1.82
CA LEU A 43 -12.94 8.39 2.83
C LEU A 43 -14.32 8.90 2.42
N ALA A 44 -14.44 9.59 1.27
CA ALA A 44 -15.71 10.06 0.77
C ALA A 44 -16.62 8.88 0.37
N PRO A 45 -17.95 8.95 0.61
CA PRO A 45 -18.91 7.88 0.32
C PRO A 45 -18.97 7.46 -1.16
N ASP A 46 -18.59 8.35 -2.05
CA ASP A 46 -18.67 8.23 -3.51
C ASP A 46 -17.31 7.99 -4.18
N PHE A 47 -16.26 7.79 -3.38
CA PHE A 47 -14.94 7.50 -3.90
C PHE A 47 -14.88 6.10 -4.53
N ASP A 48 -14.35 6.03 -5.75
CA ASP A 48 -14.10 4.77 -6.45
C ASP A 48 -12.90 4.03 -5.84
N LEU A 49 -13.22 3.32 -4.76
CA LEU A 49 -12.28 2.53 -3.97
C LEU A 49 -11.67 1.38 -4.76
N GLU A 50 -12.34 0.86 -5.79
CA GLU A 50 -11.81 -0.24 -6.59
C GLU A 50 -10.65 0.23 -7.47
N ASN A 51 -10.78 1.42 -8.06
CA ASN A 51 -9.74 2.00 -8.90
C ASN A 51 -8.52 2.53 -8.11
N TRP A 52 -8.70 2.88 -6.83
CA TRP A 52 -7.63 3.46 -5.99
C TRP A 52 -6.81 2.43 -5.19
N ASN A 53 -7.25 1.18 -5.12
CA ASN A 53 -6.74 0.17 -4.18
C ASN A 53 -5.41 -0.49 -4.52
N ASP A 54 -4.79 -0.10 -5.63
CA ASP A 54 -3.64 -0.81 -6.14
C ASP A 54 -2.39 -0.53 -5.28
N LEU A 55 -1.73 -1.60 -4.82
CA LEU A 55 -0.43 -1.56 -4.16
C LEU A 55 0.58 -0.72 -4.96
N PHE A 56 0.53 -0.78 -6.29
CA PHE A 56 1.42 0.02 -7.12
C PHE A 56 1.15 1.51 -6.95
N THR A 57 -0.12 1.94 -6.96
CA THR A 57 -0.48 3.34 -6.67
C THR A 57 0.11 3.75 -5.32
N CYS A 58 -0.04 2.92 -4.29
CA CYS A 58 0.55 3.18 -2.98
C CYS A 58 2.09 3.29 -2.99
N LEU A 59 2.80 2.48 -3.77
CA LEU A 59 4.26 2.49 -3.88
C LEU A 59 4.79 3.67 -4.72
N ILE A 60 4.08 4.02 -5.81
CA ILE A 60 4.43 5.09 -6.76
C ILE A 60 4.33 6.47 -6.13
N HIS A 61 3.38 6.65 -5.21
CA HIS A 61 3.14 7.93 -4.55
C HIS A 61 4.35 8.45 -3.75
N GLY A 62 5.33 7.58 -3.43
CA GLY A 62 6.62 7.97 -2.86
C GLY A 62 7.72 8.39 -3.87
N LEU A 63 7.49 8.18 -5.18
CA LEU A 63 8.48 8.31 -6.26
C LEU A 63 8.17 9.44 -7.25
N GLY A 64 6.90 9.82 -7.41
CA GLY A 64 6.49 10.79 -8.43
C GLY A 64 6.60 10.27 -9.87
N ALA A 65 6.63 8.94 -10.05
CA ALA A 65 6.68 8.26 -11.34
C ALA A 65 5.27 8.08 -11.94
N ALA A 66 5.18 7.88 -13.26
CA ALA A 66 3.94 7.41 -13.86
C ALA A 66 3.72 5.93 -13.52
N ARG A 67 2.45 5.52 -13.41
CA ARG A 67 2.11 4.16 -12.98
C ARG A 67 2.63 3.08 -13.92
N ASP A 68 2.45 3.28 -15.22
CA ASP A 68 2.86 2.28 -16.21
C ASP A 68 4.39 2.17 -16.29
N ASP A 69 5.10 3.29 -16.14
CA ASP A 69 6.57 3.31 -16.10
C ASP A 69 7.09 2.53 -14.87
N PHE A 70 6.49 2.77 -13.70
CA PHE A 70 6.85 2.04 -12.49
C PHE A 70 6.60 0.53 -12.61
N ILE A 71 5.45 0.13 -13.15
CA ILE A 71 5.11 -1.29 -13.32
C ILE A 71 6.10 -1.95 -14.30
N ALA A 72 6.44 -1.26 -15.40
CA ALA A 72 7.43 -1.75 -16.35
C ALA A 72 8.81 -1.94 -15.69
N ASP A 73 9.33 -0.91 -15.02
CA ASP A 73 10.62 -0.95 -14.33
C ASP A 73 10.67 -2.06 -13.28
N LEU A 74 9.60 -2.22 -12.49
CA LEU A 74 9.50 -3.27 -11.48
C LEU A 74 9.50 -4.66 -12.11
N CYS A 75 8.71 -4.88 -13.16
CA CYS A 75 8.65 -6.17 -13.85
C CYS A 75 9.99 -6.55 -14.50
N ASP A 76 10.69 -5.58 -15.09
CA ASP A 76 12.00 -5.81 -15.70
C ASP A 76 13.05 -6.12 -14.63
N TYR A 77 13.00 -5.43 -13.50
CA TYR A 77 13.84 -5.74 -12.36
C TYR A 77 13.55 -7.13 -11.77
N MET A 78 12.27 -7.49 -11.61
CA MET A 78 11.84 -8.82 -11.15
C MET A 78 12.38 -9.94 -12.04
N ALA A 79 12.37 -9.75 -13.36
CA ALA A 79 12.93 -10.69 -14.31
C ALA A 79 14.45 -10.86 -14.17
N SER A 80 15.15 -9.84 -13.63
CA SER A 80 16.59 -9.86 -13.40
C SER A 80 17.02 -10.44 -12.04
N LEU A 81 16.08 -10.63 -11.11
CA LEU A 81 16.36 -11.17 -9.78
C LEU A 81 16.49 -12.69 -9.83
N ASP A 82 17.72 -13.19 -9.69
CA ASP A 82 18.00 -14.63 -9.61
C ASP A 82 17.19 -15.33 -8.49
N ASP A 83 17.00 -14.64 -7.36
CA ASP A 83 16.22 -15.12 -6.21
C ASP A 83 14.76 -15.45 -6.56
N LEU A 84 14.22 -14.85 -7.64
CA LEU A 84 12.84 -15.02 -8.07
C LEU A 84 12.70 -15.93 -9.28
N GLY A 85 13.79 -16.47 -9.84
CA GLY A 85 13.80 -17.16 -11.14
C GLY A 85 12.84 -18.35 -11.28
N SER A 86 12.51 -19.06 -10.19
CA SER A 86 11.52 -20.15 -10.21
C SER A 86 10.09 -19.71 -9.83
N LEU A 87 9.92 -18.47 -9.37
CA LEU A 87 8.66 -17.91 -8.88
C LEU A 87 8.05 -16.93 -9.88
N VAL A 88 8.88 -16.25 -10.67
CA VAL A 88 8.49 -15.23 -11.64
C VAL A 88 8.82 -15.75 -13.04
N ASN A 89 7.79 -15.83 -13.89
CA ASN A 89 7.93 -16.18 -15.31
C ASN A 89 7.30 -15.10 -16.19
N ALA A 90 7.51 -15.20 -17.50
CA ALA A 90 6.99 -14.21 -18.45
C ALA A 90 5.46 -14.04 -18.36
N THR A 91 4.71 -15.14 -18.20
CA THR A 91 3.26 -15.10 -18.06
C THR A 91 2.81 -14.33 -16.82
N TYR A 92 3.48 -14.55 -15.69
CA TYR A 92 3.21 -13.81 -14.45
C TYR A 92 3.47 -12.31 -14.63
N LEU A 93 4.62 -11.95 -15.24
CA LEU A 93 4.96 -10.54 -15.48
C LEU A 93 3.97 -9.87 -16.44
N ASP A 94 3.52 -10.56 -17.48
CA ASP A 94 2.50 -10.04 -18.40
C ASP A 94 1.16 -9.82 -17.68
N SER A 95 0.77 -10.73 -16.79
CA SER A 95 -0.44 -10.55 -15.96
C SER A 95 -0.34 -9.33 -15.04
N ILE A 96 0.83 -9.07 -14.45
CA ILE A 96 1.05 -7.85 -13.64
C ILE A 96 0.96 -6.59 -14.52
N ARG A 97 1.62 -6.57 -15.67
CA ARG A 97 1.60 -5.41 -16.60
C ARG A 97 0.20 -5.09 -17.11
N ASN A 98 -0.62 -6.11 -17.35
CA ASN A 98 -1.99 -5.94 -17.83
C ASN A 98 -2.99 -5.60 -16.72
N GLY A 99 -2.59 -5.71 -15.44
CA GLY A 99 -3.52 -5.60 -14.31
C GLY A 99 -4.44 -6.82 -14.16
N ASP A 100 -4.06 -7.97 -14.71
CA ASP A 100 -4.80 -9.23 -14.63
C ASP A 100 -4.56 -9.98 -13.30
N THR A 101 -3.62 -9.52 -12.48
CA THR A 101 -3.26 -10.12 -11.19
C THR A 101 -2.95 -9.04 -10.18
N ASP A 102 -3.51 -9.20 -8.98
CA ASP A 102 -3.24 -8.32 -7.85
C ASP A 102 -1.78 -8.51 -7.37
N PRO A 103 -1.00 -7.43 -7.27
CA PRO A 103 0.35 -7.50 -6.74
C PRO A 103 0.37 -7.79 -5.24
N GLY A 104 1.45 -8.41 -4.76
CA GLY A 104 1.59 -8.89 -3.40
C GLY A 104 3.04 -8.97 -2.93
N GLU A 105 3.41 -10.10 -2.34
CA GLU A 105 4.69 -10.23 -1.62
C GLU A 105 5.92 -10.22 -2.54
N LEU A 106 5.78 -10.72 -3.78
CA LEU A 106 6.86 -10.72 -4.76
C LEU A 106 7.17 -9.29 -5.22
N GLU A 107 6.13 -8.49 -5.43
CA GLU A 107 6.26 -7.08 -5.80
C GLU A 107 6.79 -6.25 -4.63
N LEU A 108 6.34 -6.51 -3.40
CA LEU A 108 6.87 -5.85 -2.19
C LEU A 108 8.35 -6.17 -1.97
N TYR A 109 8.75 -7.44 -2.12
CA TYR A 109 10.16 -7.84 -2.07
C TYR A 109 10.97 -7.09 -3.13
N SER A 110 10.50 -7.12 -4.38
CA SER A 110 11.20 -6.55 -5.51
C SER A 110 11.31 -5.02 -5.40
N ALA A 111 10.24 -4.34 -5.01
CA ALA A 111 10.22 -2.91 -4.77
C ALA A 111 11.18 -2.51 -3.64
N SER A 112 11.29 -3.31 -2.58
CA SER A 112 12.26 -3.05 -1.50
C SER A 112 13.70 -3.03 -2.01
N LYS A 113 14.03 -3.94 -2.94
CA LYS A 113 15.37 -4.04 -3.53
C LYS A 113 15.60 -2.98 -4.61
N LEU A 114 14.63 -2.79 -5.51
CA LEU A 114 14.69 -1.81 -6.61
C LEU A 114 14.93 -0.39 -6.10
N HIS A 115 14.23 -0.01 -5.02
CA HIS A 115 14.34 1.33 -4.46
C HIS A 115 15.30 1.43 -3.27
N ASN A 116 15.92 0.33 -2.86
CA ASN A 116 16.76 0.26 -1.67
C ASN A 116 16.04 0.76 -0.40
N TRP A 117 14.81 0.28 -0.17
CA TRP A 117 13.95 0.66 0.94
C TRP A 117 13.71 -0.50 1.90
N ASN A 118 13.54 -0.17 3.18
CA ASN A 118 12.90 -1.08 4.12
C ASN A 118 11.39 -0.92 4.01
N ILE A 119 10.68 -1.97 3.59
CA ILE A 119 9.22 -1.96 3.49
C ILE A 119 8.64 -2.80 4.64
N LYS A 120 7.99 -2.15 5.60
CA LYS A 120 7.30 -2.79 6.71
C LYS A 120 5.83 -2.97 6.36
N VAL A 121 5.35 -4.20 6.35
CA VAL A 121 3.97 -4.55 6.04
C VAL A 121 3.26 -5.02 7.30
N LYS A 122 2.19 -4.32 7.71
CA LYS A 122 1.30 -4.72 8.81
C LYS A 122 0.01 -5.28 8.21
N THR A 123 -0.31 -6.53 8.48
CA THR A 123 -1.62 -7.10 8.08
C THR A 123 -2.60 -6.95 9.22
N VAL A 124 -3.82 -6.51 8.91
CA VAL A 124 -4.88 -6.30 9.90
C VAL A 124 -6.13 -7.09 9.56
N ASN A 125 -6.81 -7.60 10.59
CA ASN A 125 -8.09 -8.26 10.42
C ASN A 125 -9.25 -7.26 10.25
N THR A 126 -10.47 -7.77 10.09
CA THR A 126 -11.70 -6.96 9.92
C THR A 126 -12.04 -6.06 11.12
N ASP A 127 -11.49 -6.38 12.29
CA ASP A 127 -11.62 -5.58 13.52
C ASP A 127 -10.51 -4.52 13.64
N GLY A 128 -9.62 -4.47 12.65
CA GLY A 128 -8.50 -3.55 12.61
C GLY A 128 -7.37 -3.84 13.58
N LYS A 129 -7.29 -5.08 14.05
CA LYS A 129 -6.17 -5.54 14.86
C LYS A 129 -5.06 -6.04 13.96
N VAL A 130 -3.83 -5.60 14.25
CA VAL A 130 -2.63 -6.15 13.60
C VAL A 130 -2.53 -7.63 13.94
N VAL A 131 -2.54 -8.47 12.91
CA VAL A 131 -2.41 -9.94 13.03
C VAL A 131 -1.04 -10.43 12.58
N SER A 132 -0.34 -9.67 11.74
CA SER A 132 1.04 -9.96 11.38
C SER A 132 1.81 -8.69 11.03
N THR A 133 3.14 -8.76 11.15
CA THR A 133 4.04 -7.71 10.69
C THR A 133 5.26 -8.37 10.05
N PHE A 134 5.53 -8.00 8.81
CA PHE A 134 6.70 -8.43 8.05
C PHE A 134 7.53 -7.21 7.65
N VAL A 135 8.83 -7.40 7.49
CA VAL A 135 9.72 -6.35 7.01
C VAL A 135 10.59 -6.91 5.90
N TYR A 136 10.46 -6.34 4.71
CA TYR A 136 11.40 -6.52 3.61
C TYR A 136 12.58 -5.61 3.88
N THR A 137 13.72 -6.20 4.21
CA THR A 137 14.91 -5.46 4.65
C THR A 137 15.96 -5.38 3.54
N VAL A 138 16.66 -4.24 3.52
CA VAL A 138 17.90 -4.02 2.79
C VAL A 138 18.99 -3.62 3.79
N GLU A 139 20.25 -3.84 3.43
CA GLU A 139 21.38 -3.68 4.35
C GLU A 139 21.56 -2.22 4.79
N ILE A 140 21.39 -1.27 3.87
CA ILE A 140 21.54 0.17 4.11
C ILE A 140 20.38 0.89 3.41
N PRO A 141 19.20 1.01 4.07
CA PRO A 141 18.00 1.56 3.43
C PRO A 141 18.09 3.07 3.25
N ASP A 142 17.72 3.55 2.07
CA ASP A 142 17.54 4.98 1.80
C ASP A 142 16.28 5.53 2.48
N LYS A 143 15.26 4.68 2.64
CA LYS A 143 13.97 5.03 3.26
C LYS A 143 13.32 3.85 3.97
N ILE A 144 12.46 4.15 4.94
CA ILE A 144 11.51 3.20 5.54
C ILE A 144 10.09 3.55 5.10
N VAL A 145 9.41 2.60 4.48
CA VAL A 145 8.01 2.70 4.07
C VAL A 145 7.17 1.78 4.95
N GLU A 146 6.07 2.28 5.48
CA GLU A 146 5.08 1.43 6.19
C GLU A 146 3.86 1.22 5.31
N VAL A 147 3.56 -0.04 5.01
CA VAL A 147 2.35 -0.49 4.32
C VAL A 147 1.45 -1.15 5.36
N VAL A 148 0.17 -0.80 5.38
CA VAL A 148 -0.86 -1.57 6.08
C VAL A 148 -1.75 -2.22 5.03
N ARG A 149 -2.02 -3.53 5.20
CA ARG A 149 -2.96 -4.24 4.35
C ARG A 149 -4.08 -4.92 5.13
N SER A 150 -5.24 -5.03 4.52
CA SER A 150 -6.37 -5.83 5.02
C SER A 150 -7.17 -6.39 3.85
N GLY A 151 -7.18 -7.71 3.68
CA GLY A 151 -7.68 -8.31 2.45
C GLY A 151 -6.90 -7.80 1.24
N SER A 152 -7.61 -7.33 0.21
CA SER A 152 -7.05 -6.68 -0.98
C SER A 152 -6.73 -5.20 -0.79
N PHE A 153 -6.97 -4.61 0.39
CA PHE A 153 -6.81 -3.18 0.62
C PHE A 153 -5.42 -2.83 1.12
N PHE A 154 -4.81 -1.78 0.57
CA PHE A 154 -3.51 -1.26 0.97
C PHE A 154 -3.58 0.23 1.36
N ALA A 155 -2.76 0.64 2.32
CA ALA A 155 -2.50 2.04 2.63
C ALA A 155 -1.02 2.21 2.98
N VAL A 156 -0.41 3.31 2.56
CA VAL A 156 1.04 3.53 2.72
C VAL A 156 1.34 4.81 3.50
N LYS A 157 2.42 4.75 4.28
CA LYS A 157 3.05 5.90 4.91
C LYS A 157 4.48 6.02 4.44
N VAL A 158 4.80 7.18 3.88
CA VAL A 158 6.13 7.56 3.38
C VAL A 158 6.58 8.81 4.14
N ASP A 159 7.75 8.78 4.77
CA ASP A 159 8.37 9.95 5.45
C ASP A 159 7.47 10.68 6.46
N GLY A 160 6.56 9.96 7.13
CA GLY A 160 5.64 10.55 8.11
C GLY A 160 4.30 10.99 7.54
N TYR A 161 4.15 11.05 6.21
CA TYR A 161 2.90 11.37 5.54
C TYR A 161 2.16 10.10 5.14
N LEU A 162 0.86 10.07 5.42
CA LEU A 162 -0.05 9.11 4.82
C LEU A 162 -0.21 9.49 3.34
N VAL A 163 -0.11 8.50 2.45
CA VAL A 163 -0.32 8.71 1.03
C VAL A 163 -1.24 7.64 0.47
#